data_AF-A0A8S2SXK5-F1
#
_entry.id   AF-A0A8S2SXK5-F1
#
_cell.length_a   1.000
_cell.length_b   1.000
_cell.length_c   1.000
_cell.angle_alpha   90.00
_cell.angle_beta   90.00
_cell.angle_gamma   90.00
#
_symmetry.space_group_name_H-M   'P 1'
#
loop_
_entity.id
_entity.type
_entity.pdbx_description
1 polymer ?
#
loop_
_entity_poly.entity_id
_entity_poly.type
_entity_poly.pdbx_seq_one_letter_code
_entity_poly.pdbx_strand_id
1 'polypeptide(L)' 'MFNIAHRILGYDLYSKCINGPIEELNQTLYAQPAIYVTSLAAVQKLKAENQKAVENCVVTAGFSVGEVTALVFAGCMTF' A
#
# COMPACT_ATOMS: atom_id res chain seq x y z
N MET A 1 0.38 6.03 -6.38
CA MET A 1 -0.61 5.31 -5.54
C MET A 1 -1.29 6.24 -4.56
N PHE A 2 -0.54 7.04 -3.78
CA PHE A 2 -1.12 8.04 -2.87
C PHE A 2 -2.13 9.02 -3.51
N ASN A 3 -1.91 9.45 -4.76
CA ASN A 3 -2.90 10.30 -5.47
C ASN A 3 -4.26 9.62 -5.67
N ILE A 4 -4.28 8.29 -5.85
CA ILE A 4 -5.53 7.52 -6.00
C ILE A 4 -6.18 7.38 -4.62
N ALA A 5 -5.38 7.02 -3.60
CA ALA A 5 -5.85 6.93 -2.22
C ALA A 5 -6.46 8.25 -1.72
N HIS A 6 -5.85 9.39 -2.01
CA HIS A 6 -6.38 10.71 -1.65
C HIS A 6 -7.81 10.89 -2.19
N ARG A 7 -8.06 10.54 -3.46
CA ARG A 7 -9.39 10.70 -4.09
C ARG A 7 -10.44 9.78 -3.46
N ILE A 8 -10.04 8.57 -3.06
CA ILE A 8 -10.94 7.57 -2.45
C ILE A 8 -11.23 7.91 -0.98
N LEU A 9 -10.20 8.28 -0.23
CA LEU A 9 -10.27 8.52 1.22
C LEU A 9 -10.80 9.91 1.58
N GLY A 10 -10.70 10.87 0.66
CA GLY A 10 -11.10 12.26 0.91
C GLY A 10 -10.12 13.05 1.78
N TYR A 11 -8.92 12.53 2.03
CA TYR A 11 -7.86 13.22 2.77
C TYR A 11 -6.46 12.85 2.24
N ASP A 12 -5.46 13.69 2.56
CA ASP A 12 -4.08 13.46 2.17
C ASP A 12 -3.36 12.45 3.07
N LEU A 13 -3.47 11.16 2.71
CA LEU A 13 -2.76 10.07 3.38
C LEU A 13 -1.23 10.23 3.31
N TYR A 14 -0.69 10.78 2.22
CA TYR A 14 0.76 10.94 2.07
C TYR A 14 1.31 11.95 3.08
N SER A 15 0.63 13.09 3.22
CA SER A 15 0.99 14.08 4.23
C SER A 15 0.87 13.51 5.65
N LYS A 16 -0.13 12.65 5.94
CA LYS A 16 -0.23 11.97 7.24
C LYS A 16 0.96 11.04 7.49
N CYS A 17 1.42 10.29 6.48
CA CYS A 17 2.57 9.39 6.63
C CYS A 17 3.91 10.12 6.88
N ILE A 18 4.11 11.29 6.25
CA ILE A 18 5.41 11.99 6.26
C ILE A 18 5.48 13.11 7.31
N ASN A 19 4.38 13.82 7.53
CA ASN A 19 4.34 15.04 8.35
C ASN A 19 3.36 14.96 9.52
N GLY A 20 2.52 13.92 9.58
CA GLY A 20 1.48 13.79 10.61
C GLY A 20 2.05 13.40 11.98
N PRO A 21 1.33 13.71 13.08
CA PRO A 21 1.72 13.22 14.40
C PRO A 21 1.60 11.69 14.46
N ILE A 22 2.59 11.05 15.07
CA ILE A 22 2.69 9.57 15.11
C ILE A 22 1.50 8.95 15.83
N GLU A 23 0.95 9.63 16.84
CA GLU A 23 -0.23 9.18 17.60
C GLU A 23 -1.47 9.10 16.71
N GLU A 24 -1.62 10.04 15.77
CA GLU A 24 -2.70 9.98 14.80
C GLU A 24 -2.44 8.89 13.77
N LEU A 25 -1.24 8.83 13.20
CA LEU A 25 -0.89 7.82 12.20
C LEU A 25 -1.04 6.38 12.74
N ASN A 26 -0.83 6.17 14.04
CA ASN A 26 -1.00 4.88 14.71
C ASN A 26 -2.46 4.46 14.89
N GLN A 27 -3.44 5.35 14.73
CA GLN A 27 -4.85 4.97 14.78
C GLN A 27 -5.16 4.06 13.59
N THR A 28 -5.86 2.94 13.84
CA THR A 28 -6.17 1.94 12.81
C THR A 28 -6.78 2.53 11.53
N LEU A 29 -7.59 3.57 11.68
CA LEU A 29 -8.22 4.33 10.59
C LEU A 29 -7.19 4.86 9.57
N TYR A 30 -6.00 5.27 10.02
CA TYR A 30 -4.95 5.81 9.18
C TYR A 30 -3.81 4.80 8.96
N ALA A 31 -3.46 4.02 9.98
CA ALA A 31 -2.39 3.04 9.92
C ALA A 31 -2.65 1.98 8.83
N GLN A 32 -3.85 1.41 8.76
CA GLN A 32 -4.16 0.36 7.77
C GLN A 32 -4.07 0.86 6.31
N PRO A 33 -4.74 1.97 5.92
CA PRO A 33 -4.57 2.49 4.56
C PRO A 33 -3.14 2.96 4.30
N ALA A 34 -2.43 3.53 5.29
CA ALA A 34 -1.02 3.90 5.15
C ALA A 34 -0.14 2.68 4.81
N ILE A 35 -0.31 1.58 5.55
CA ILE A 35 0.40 0.31 5.30
C ILE A 35 0.06 -0.22 3.90
N TYR A 36 -1.23 -0.38 3.60
CA TYR A 36 -1.69 -0.91 2.31
C TYR A 36 -1.14 -0.11 1.11
N VAL A 37 -1.32 1.22 1.11
CA VAL A 37 -0.90 2.08 0.01
C VAL A 37 0.62 2.12 -0.12
N THR A 38 1.35 2.14 1.00
CA THR A 38 2.82 2.15 1.00
C THR A 38 3.38 0.82 0.50
N SER A 39 2.82 -0.31 0.91
CA SER A 39 3.26 -1.63 0.45
C SER A 39 3.07 -1.79 -1.06
N LEU A 40 1.93 -1.39 -1.62
CA LEU A 40 1.75 -1.44 -3.06
C LEU A 40 2.63 -0.42 -3.79
N ALA A 41 2.89 0.76 -3.20
CA ALA A 41 3.83 1.73 -3.77
C ALA A 41 5.26 1.14 -3.82
N ALA A 42 5.66 0.38 -2.81
CA ALA A 42 6.93 -0.35 -2.81
C ALA A 42 6.99 -1.42 -3.90
N VAL A 43 5.89 -2.15 -4.14
CA VAL A 43 5.79 -3.07 -5.28
C VAL A 43 5.96 -2.35 -6.61
N GLN A 44 5.31 -1.20 -6.80
CA GLN A 44 5.45 -0.42 -8.05
C GLN A 44 6.87 0.10 -8.23
N LYS A 45 7.54 0.48 -7.14
CA LYS A 45 8.96 0.88 -7.16
C LYS A 45 9.85 -0.31 -7.53
N LEU A 46 9.64 -1.47 -6.91
CA LEU A 46 10.35 -2.72 -7.24
C LEU A 46 10.16 -3.08 -8.71
N LYS A 47 8.93 -2.98 -9.23
CA LYS A 47 8.62 -3.23 -10.64
C LYS A 47 9.42 -2.33 -11.57
N ALA A 48 9.53 -1.04 -11.24
CA ALA A 48 10.29 -0.07 -12.03
C ALA A 48 11.82 -0.31 -12.01
N GLU A 49 12.36 -0.81 -10.89
CA GLU A 49 13.79 -1.09 -10.73
C GLU A 49 14.18 -2.48 -11.23
N ASN A 50 13.30 -3.46 -11.08
CA ASN A 50 13.52 -4.86 -11.44
C ASN A 50 12.19 -5.54 -11.79
N GLN A 51 11.73 -5.31 -13.02
CA GLN A 51 10.51 -5.90 -13.56
C GLN A 51 10.47 -7.44 -13.40
N LYS A 52 11.61 -8.12 -13.60
CA LYS A 52 11.70 -9.59 -13.48
C LYS A 52 11.43 -10.09 -12.07
N ALA A 53 11.77 -9.33 -11.03
CA ALA A 53 11.48 -9.72 -9.66
C ALA A 53 9.97 -9.83 -9.39
N VAL A 54 9.18 -8.92 -10.00
CA VAL A 54 7.72 -8.95 -9.92
C VAL A 54 7.14 -10.06 -10.79
N GLU A 55 7.60 -10.21 -12.04
CA GLU A 55 7.11 -11.23 -12.98
C GLU A 55 7.39 -12.66 -12.50
N ASN A 56 8.52 -12.89 -11.85
CA ASN A 56 8.89 -14.21 -11.34
C ASN A 56 8.26 -14.53 -9.97
N CYS A 57 7.49 -13.62 -9.37
CA CYS A 57 6.83 -13.86 -8.11
C CYS A 57 5.62 -14.80 -8.33
N VAL A 58 5.73 -16.03 -7.82
CA VAL A 58 4.69 -17.07 -7.98
C VAL A 58 3.78 -17.22 -6.76
N VAL A 59 4.19 -16.68 -5.61
CA VAL A 59 3.44 -16.73 -4.35
C VAL A 59 3.62 -15.40 -3.63
N THR A 60 2.52 -14.90 -3.09
CA THR A 60 2.50 -13.76 -2.17
C THR A 60 1.67 -14.11 -0.95
N ALA A 61 1.99 -13.51 0.18
CA ALA A 61 1.29 -13.67 1.43
C ALA A 61 1.34 -12.37 2.21
N GLY A 62 0.37 -12.18 3.09
CA GLY A 62 0.33 -11.02 3.97
C GLY A 62 -0.43 -11.33 5.25
N PHE A 63 -0.22 -10.49 6.25
CA PHE A 63 -0.87 -10.63 7.56
C PHE A 63 -1.87 -9.49 7.76
N SER A 64 -3.11 -9.81 8.12
CA SER A 64 -4.18 -8.83 8.35
C SER A 64 -4.36 -7.91 7.13
N VAL A 65 -4.21 -6.59 7.26
CA VAL A 65 -4.28 -5.67 6.10
C VAL A 65 -3.26 -6.00 5.00
N GLY A 66 -2.14 -6.63 5.36
CA GLY A 66 -1.16 -7.11 4.38
C GLY A 66 -1.71 -8.22 3.46
N GLU A 67 -2.68 -9.01 3.91
CA GLU A 67 -3.35 -10.00 3.06
C GLU A 67 -4.08 -9.31 1.89
N VAL A 68 -4.69 -8.15 2.14
CA VAL A 68 -5.33 -7.33 1.09
C VAL A 68 -4.30 -6.82 0.10
N THR A 69 -3.13 -6.35 0.56
CA THR A 69 -2.00 -6.00 -0.32
C THR A 69 -1.58 -7.19 -1.19
N ALA A 70 -1.49 -8.39 -0.60
CA ALA A 70 -1.10 -9.61 -1.30
C ALA A 70 -2.14 -9.99 -2.38
N LEU A 71 -3.42 -9.95 -2.06
CA LEU A 71 -4.51 -10.23 -3.00
C LEU A 71 -4.56 -9.22 -4.16
N VAL A 72 -4.30 -7.94 -3.89
CA VAL A 72 -4.23 -6.90 -4.93
C VAL A 72 -3.01 -7.09 -5.82
N PHE A 73 -1.85 -7.41 -5.23
CA PHE A 73 -0.66 -7.75 -6.00
C PHE A 73 -0.84 -8.98 -6.88
N ALA A 74 -1.52 -10.02 -6.37
CA ALA A 74 -1.85 -11.24 -7.10
C ALA A 74 -2.91 -11.04 -8.20
N GLY A 75 -3.53 -9.86 -8.29
CA GLY A 75 -4.60 -9.58 -9.24
C GLY A 75 -5.97 -10.17 -8.86
N CYS A 76 -6.11 -10.71 -7.64
CA CYS A 76 -7.39 -11.20 -7.12
C CYS A 76 -8.35 -10.07 -6.74
N MET A 77 -7.81 -8.89 -6.42
CA MET A 77 -8.56 -7.69 -6.06
C MET A 77 -8.01 -6.46 -6.79
N THR A 78 -8.86 -5.45 -6.98
CA THR A 78 -8.44 -4.14 -7.49
C THR A 78 -8.00 -3.21 -6.36
N PHE A 79 -7.26 -2.16 -6.72
CA PHE A 79 -6.95 -1.04 -5.83
C PHE A 79 -8.21 -0.24 -5.48
#